data_AF-A0A959ENT4-F1
#
_entry.id   AF-A0A959ENT4-F1
#
_cell.length_a   1.000
_cell.length_b   1.000
_cell.length_c   1.000
_cell.angle_alpha   90.00
_cell.angle_beta   90.00
_cell.angle_gamma   90.00
#
_symmetry.space_group_name_H-M   'P 1'
#
loop_
_entity.id
_entity.type
_entity.pdbx_description
1 polymer ?
#
loop_
_entity_poly.entity_id
_entity_poly.type
_entity_poly.pdbx_seq_one_letter_code
_entity_poly.pdbx_strand_id
1 'polypeptide(L)'
;MFKTIMSLLLFIGFFPSQALAQNEYIEYYNLVNEANRSWYEKKYAQSLKIFQEAFERVDYVHSINYVKAARSAAKVKEYELAKVYILEAIERGHPGNFVDQKAFKKFRRSDEYSELLSQINKFQSEANLRINNEYQRKIDSLYYIDQKILRGNDKITDLNLDPDLEYSDSLNFSCLLKLIELYGFPSEQNIG
;
A
#
# COMPACT_ATOMS: atom_id res chain seq x y z
N MET A 1 -47.21 -16.12 -6.78
CA MET A 1 -46.36 -16.42 -7.96
C MET A 1 -45.63 -15.19 -8.48
N PHE A 2 -46.29 -14.06 -8.73
CA PHE A 2 -45.63 -12.81 -9.18
C PHE A 2 -44.58 -12.24 -8.21
N LYS A 3 -44.81 -12.31 -6.89
CA LYS A 3 -43.83 -11.85 -5.89
C LYS A 3 -42.54 -12.69 -5.86
N THR A 4 -42.64 -13.99 -6.11
CA THR A 4 -41.49 -14.91 -6.13
C THR A 4 -40.59 -14.71 -7.35
N ILE A 5 -41.19 -14.34 -8.50
CA ILE A 5 -40.46 -14.03 -9.74
C ILE A 5 -39.71 -12.69 -9.61
N MET A 6 -40.30 -11.70 -8.93
CA MET A 6 -39.67 -10.39 -8.72
C MET A 6 -38.47 -10.44 -7.76
N SER A 7 -38.52 -11.29 -6.72
CA SER A 7 -37.36 -11.53 -5.84
C SER A 7 -36.21 -12.28 -6.55
N LEU A 8 -36.50 -13.13 -7.54
CA LEU A 8 -35.47 -13.85 -8.30
C LEU A 8 -34.73 -12.94 -9.29
N LEU A 9 -35.44 -11.98 -9.89
CA LEU A 9 -34.85 -10.98 -10.81
C LEU A 9 -33.94 -9.97 -10.10
N LEU A 10 -34.26 -9.60 -8.84
CA LEU A 10 -33.39 -8.76 -8.01
C LEU A 10 -32.08 -9.45 -7.61
N PHE A 11 -32.08 -10.78 -7.51
CA PHE A 11 -30.88 -11.55 -7.17
C PHE A 11 -29.89 -11.65 -8.34
N ILE A 12 -30.39 -11.78 -9.59
CA ILE A 12 -29.53 -11.94 -10.77
C ILE A 12 -28.85 -10.60 -11.18
N GLY A 13 -29.43 -9.46 -10.82
CA GLY A 13 -28.88 -8.14 -11.13
C GLY A 13 -27.67 -7.71 -10.29
N PHE A 14 -27.36 -8.39 -9.18
CA PHE A 14 -26.34 -7.95 -8.21
C PHE A 14 -24.97 -8.66 -8.33
N PHE A 15 -24.86 -9.73 -9.11
CA PHE A 15 -23.61 -10.49 -9.25
C PHE A 15 -22.61 -10.03 -10.33
N PRO A 16 -22.93 -9.24 -11.37
CA PRO A 16 -21.95 -8.95 -12.41
C PRO A 16 -20.86 -7.94 -11.99
N SER A 17 -21.06 -7.18 -10.90
CA SER A 17 -20.10 -6.16 -10.46
C SER A 17 -18.82 -6.75 -9.87
N GLN A 18 -18.89 -7.90 -9.18
CA GLN A 18 -17.72 -8.46 -8.50
C GLN A 18 -16.70 -9.08 -9.47
N ALA A 19 -17.18 -9.67 -10.57
CA ALA A 19 -16.30 -10.25 -11.60
C ALA A 19 -15.53 -9.17 -12.38
N LEU A 20 -16.14 -8.01 -12.61
CA LEU A 20 -15.49 -6.88 -13.28
C LEU A 20 -14.36 -6.29 -12.44
N ALA A 21 -14.61 -6.04 -11.14
CA ALA A 21 -13.60 -5.50 -10.23
C ALA A 21 -12.38 -6.43 -10.10
N GLN A 22 -12.57 -7.76 -10.13
CA GLN A 22 -11.46 -8.70 -10.07
C GLN A 22 -10.56 -8.64 -11.31
N ASN A 23 -11.14 -8.43 -12.49
CA ASN A 23 -10.36 -8.33 -13.73
C ASN A 23 -9.52 -7.04 -13.77
N GLU A 24 -10.05 -5.94 -13.24
CA GLU A 24 -9.34 -4.65 -13.16
C GLU A 24 -8.07 -4.74 -12.31
N TYR A 25 -8.11 -5.41 -11.16
CA TYR A 25 -6.92 -5.60 -10.34
C TYR A 25 -5.87 -6.52 -11.00
N ILE A 26 -6.30 -7.54 -11.76
CA ILE A 26 -5.38 -8.39 -12.53
C ILE A 26 -4.65 -7.56 -13.59
N GLU A 27 -5.41 -6.75 -14.35
CA GLU A 27 -4.85 -5.85 -15.36
C GLU A 27 -3.91 -4.81 -14.74
N TYR A 28 -4.29 -4.22 -13.61
CA TYR A 28 -3.44 -3.32 -12.83
C TYR A 28 -2.10 -3.95 -12.46
N TYR A 29 -2.08 -5.18 -11.92
CA TYR A 29 -0.82 -5.83 -11.55
C TYR A 29 0.03 -6.19 -12.78
N ASN A 30 -0.59 -6.54 -13.91
CA ASN A 30 0.12 -6.74 -15.17
C ASN A 30 0.81 -5.44 -15.64
N LEU A 31 0.09 -4.30 -15.60
CA LEU A 31 0.64 -2.99 -15.94
C LEU A 31 1.74 -2.58 -14.96
N VAL A 32 1.57 -2.78 -13.66
CA VAL A 32 2.61 -2.50 -12.65
C VAL A 32 3.87 -3.32 -12.93
N ASN A 33 3.73 -4.60 -13.30
CA ASN A 33 4.85 -5.46 -13.66
C ASN A 33 5.56 -4.98 -14.93
N GLU A 34 4.80 -4.53 -15.93
CA GLU A 34 5.35 -3.93 -17.15
C GLU A 34 6.09 -2.62 -16.86
N ALA A 35 5.50 -1.72 -16.08
CA ALA A 35 6.13 -0.47 -15.64
C ALA A 35 7.45 -0.75 -14.92
N ASN A 36 7.46 -1.71 -13.99
CA ASN A 36 8.68 -2.14 -13.32
C ASN A 36 9.73 -2.63 -14.33
N ARG A 37 9.36 -3.43 -15.32
CA ARG A 37 10.27 -3.88 -16.39
C ARG A 37 10.85 -2.69 -17.17
N SER A 38 10.00 -1.76 -17.63
CA SER A 38 10.46 -0.53 -18.29
C SER A 38 11.41 0.28 -17.41
N TRP A 39 11.16 0.33 -16.10
CA TRP A 39 12.05 0.97 -15.13
C TRP A 39 13.44 0.33 -15.09
N TYR A 40 13.50 -1.01 -14.97
CA TYR A 40 14.76 -1.76 -14.99
C TYR A 40 15.54 -1.57 -16.30
N GLU A 41 14.83 -1.47 -17.42
CA GLU A 41 15.39 -1.16 -18.74
C GLU A 41 15.78 0.32 -18.93
N LYS A 42 15.64 1.15 -17.88
CA LYS A 42 15.90 2.60 -17.87
C LYS A 42 15.00 3.40 -18.81
N LYS A 43 13.88 2.83 -19.25
CA LYS A 43 12.83 3.49 -20.04
C LYS A 43 11.89 4.24 -19.11
N TYR A 44 12.43 5.25 -18.43
CA TYR A 44 11.76 5.95 -17.32
C TYR A 44 10.45 6.65 -17.72
N ALA A 45 10.40 7.25 -18.92
CA ALA A 45 9.20 7.90 -19.44
C ALA A 45 8.08 6.88 -19.73
N GLN A 46 8.45 5.73 -20.31
CA GLN A 46 7.50 4.64 -20.56
C GLN A 46 6.98 4.06 -19.23
N SER A 47 7.89 3.79 -18.28
CA SER A 47 7.53 3.33 -16.93
C SER A 47 6.51 4.26 -16.27
N LEU A 48 6.74 5.57 -16.33
CA LEU A 48 5.83 6.56 -15.78
C LEU A 48 4.44 6.49 -16.42
N LYS A 49 4.38 6.44 -17.76
CA LYS A 49 3.11 6.35 -18.50
C LYS A 49 2.33 5.09 -18.13
N ILE A 50 3.00 3.95 -18.01
CA ILE A 50 2.35 2.69 -17.64
C ILE A 50 1.84 2.74 -16.19
N PHE A 51 2.58 3.36 -15.27
CA PHE A 51 2.07 3.56 -13.90
C PHE A 51 0.81 4.44 -13.88
N GLN A 52 0.78 5.52 -14.65
CA GLN A 52 -0.41 6.37 -14.79
C GLN A 52 -1.61 5.55 -15.26
N GLU A 53 -1.44 4.78 -16.35
CA GLU A 53 -2.49 3.90 -16.86
C GLU A 53 -2.92 2.86 -15.82
N ALA A 54 -1.99 2.26 -15.08
CA ALA A 54 -2.31 1.28 -14.05
C ALA A 54 -3.18 1.90 -12.94
N PHE A 55 -2.84 3.12 -12.49
CA PHE A 55 -3.53 3.75 -11.37
C PHE A 55 -4.96 4.17 -11.70
N GLU A 56 -5.29 4.34 -12.98
CA GLU A 56 -6.65 4.62 -13.45
C GLU A 56 -7.56 3.38 -13.42
N ARG A 57 -7.01 2.17 -13.24
CA ARG A 57 -7.77 0.91 -13.27
C ARG A 57 -8.38 0.51 -11.93
N VAL A 58 -7.90 1.05 -10.82
CA VAL A 58 -8.24 0.55 -9.49
C VAL A 58 -8.51 1.67 -8.51
N ASP A 59 -9.45 1.44 -7.60
CA ASP A 59 -9.78 2.39 -6.53
C ASP A 59 -8.65 2.53 -5.50
N TYR A 60 -7.80 1.50 -5.38
CA TYR A 60 -6.72 1.48 -4.42
C TYR A 60 -5.40 1.02 -5.01
N VAL A 61 -4.40 1.87 -4.86
CA VAL A 61 -3.02 1.65 -5.28
C VAL A 61 -2.15 1.59 -4.04
N HIS A 62 -1.33 0.53 -3.92
CA HIS A 62 -0.41 0.39 -2.81
C HIS A 62 0.65 1.50 -2.79
N SER A 63 1.01 1.99 -1.60
CA SER A 63 1.98 3.05 -1.36
C SER A 63 3.31 2.81 -2.10
N ILE A 64 3.79 1.56 -2.12
CA ILE A 64 5.04 1.18 -2.79
C ILE A 64 5.00 1.39 -4.32
N ASN A 65 3.82 1.33 -4.93
CA ASN A 65 3.67 1.59 -6.36
C ASN A 65 3.70 3.09 -6.65
N TYR A 66 3.13 3.92 -5.77
CA TYR A 66 3.34 5.36 -5.84
C TYR A 66 4.82 5.75 -5.67
N VAL A 67 5.57 5.09 -4.77
CA VAL A 67 7.03 5.30 -4.66
C VAL A 67 7.75 5.02 -5.98
N LYS A 68 7.38 3.94 -6.67
CA LYS A 68 7.98 3.57 -7.98
C LYS A 68 7.59 4.56 -9.08
N ALA A 69 6.34 5.01 -9.11
CA ALA A 69 5.88 6.05 -10.03
C ALA A 69 6.58 7.40 -9.76
N ALA A 70 6.71 7.80 -8.50
CA ALA A 70 7.45 9.00 -8.08
C ALA A 70 8.92 8.96 -8.52
N ARG A 71 9.60 7.81 -8.36
CA ARG A 71 10.95 7.61 -8.88
C ARG A 71 10.98 7.83 -10.39
N SER A 72 9.97 7.32 -11.09
CA SER A 72 9.83 7.47 -12.55
C SER A 72 9.71 8.92 -12.98
N ALA A 73 8.75 9.64 -12.40
CA ALA A 73 8.53 11.07 -12.60
C ALA A 73 9.81 11.88 -12.31
N ALA A 74 10.48 11.63 -11.18
CA ALA A 74 11.70 12.33 -10.81
C ALA A 74 12.86 12.12 -11.80
N LYS A 75 12.95 10.94 -12.44
CA LYS A 75 14.00 10.68 -13.45
C LYS A 75 13.77 11.40 -14.77
N VAL A 76 12.51 11.58 -15.16
CA VAL A 76 12.15 12.31 -16.38
C VAL A 76 11.94 13.81 -16.15
N LYS A 77 12.09 14.27 -14.91
CA LYS A 77 11.93 15.67 -14.47
C LYS A 77 10.50 16.18 -14.49
N GLU A 78 9.53 15.29 -14.40
CA GLU A 78 8.12 15.63 -14.13
C GLU A 78 7.96 15.84 -12.61
N TYR A 79 8.52 16.93 -12.07
CA TYR A 79 8.67 17.11 -10.63
C TYR A 79 7.34 17.35 -9.91
N GLU A 80 6.40 18.03 -10.55
CA GLU A 80 5.02 18.15 -10.03
C GLU A 80 4.38 16.78 -9.81
N LEU A 81 4.48 15.90 -10.81
CA LEU A 81 3.94 14.55 -10.71
C LEU A 81 4.70 13.70 -9.69
N ALA A 82 6.02 13.89 -9.57
CA ALA A 82 6.81 13.25 -8.53
C ALA A 82 6.33 13.65 -7.13
N LYS A 83 6.08 14.94 -6.90
CA LYS A 83 5.53 15.47 -5.64
C LYS A 83 4.18 14.84 -5.33
N VAL A 84 3.25 14.82 -6.29
CA VAL A 84 1.93 14.18 -6.14
C VAL A 84 2.07 12.73 -5.70
N TYR A 85 2.86 11.92 -6.43
CA TYR A 85 3.04 10.52 -6.06
C TYR A 85 3.77 10.31 -4.74
N ILE A 86 4.65 11.23 -4.32
CA ILE A 86 5.26 11.15 -3.00
C ILE A 86 4.20 11.35 -1.92
N LEU A 87 3.35 12.37 -2.06
CA LEU A 87 2.27 12.65 -1.12
C LEU A 87 1.27 11.49 -1.06
N GLU A 88 0.85 10.93 -2.20
CA GLU A 88 -0.04 9.75 -2.26
C GLU A 88 0.56 8.53 -1.55
N ALA A 89 1.87 8.31 -1.66
CA ALA A 89 2.56 7.23 -0.95
C ALA A 89 2.54 7.46 0.58
N ILE A 90 2.80 8.70 1.01
CA ILE A 90 2.82 9.08 2.42
C ILE A 90 1.43 8.99 3.02
N GLU A 91 0.42 9.46 2.31
CA GLU A 91 -0.97 9.37 2.74
C GLU A 91 -1.34 7.91 3.06
N ARG A 92 -0.87 6.96 2.26
CA ARG A 92 -1.08 5.51 2.44
C ARG A 92 -0.11 4.85 3.42
N GLY A 93 0.51 5.63 4.31
CA GLY A 93 1.32 5.10 5.41
C GLY A 93 2.81 4.94 5.11
N HIS A 94 3.30 5.24 3.90
CA HIS A 94 4.73 5.15 3.64
C HIS A 94 5.48 6.25 4.41
N PRO A 95 6.60 5.96 5.11
CA PRO A 95 7.33 6.94 5.95
C PRO A 95 8.01 8.10 5.20
N GLY A 96 7.87 8.23 3.88
CA GLY A 96 8.49 9.32 3.10
C GLY A 96 10.03 9.29 2.95
N ASN A 97 10.77 8.54 3.77
CA ASN A 97 12.24 8.49 3.76
C ASN A 97 12.88 8.04 2.42
N PHE A 98 12.11 7.45 1.51
CA PHE A 98 12.57 7.06 0.17
C PHE A 98 12.97 8.26 -0.70
N VAL A 99 12.52 9.47 -0.36
CA VAL A 99 12.83 10.69 -1.11
C VAL A 99 14.32 11.05 -1.03
N ASP A 100 15.08 10.50 -0.07
CA ASP A 100 16.53 10.69 0.04
C ASP A 100 17.34 9.87 -0.98
N GLN A 101 16.72 8.88 -1.60
CA GLN A 101 17.39 8.00 -2.56
C GLN A 101 17.95 8.76 -3.76
N LYS A 102 18.98 8.17 -4.40
CA LYS A 102 19.68 8.76 -5.56
C LYS A 102 18.76 9.13 -6.73
N ALA A 103 17.63 8.43 -6.87
CA ALA A 103 16.64 8.72 -7.92
C ALA A 103 16.10 10.15 -7.84
N PHE A 104 15.96 10.70 -6.63
CA PHE A 104 15.37 12.00 -6.37
C PHE A 104 16.40 13.14 -6.24
N LYS A 105 17.70 12.89 -6.49
CA LYS A 105 18.77 13.90 -6.30
C LYS A 105 18.48 15.22 -7.03
N LYS A 106 17.90 15.17 -8.23
CA LYS A 106 17.55 16.38 -8.99
C LYS A 106 16.24 17.01 -8.50
N PHE A 107 15.25 16.19 -8.18
CA PHE A 107 13.99 16.62 -7.56
C PHE A 107 14.23 17.39 -6.26
N ARG A 108 15.15 16.94 -5.38
CA ARG A 108 15.51 17.64 -4.13
C ARG A 108 16.11 19.05 -4.29
N ARG A 109 16.33 19.51 -5.53
CA ARG A 109 16.83 20.85 -5.86
C ARG A 109 15.78 21.69 -6.60
N SER A 110 14.55 21.21 -6.67
CA SER A 110 13.43 21.85 -7.36
C SER A 110 12.53 22.56 -6.37
N ASP A 111 11.69 23.46 -6.86
CA ASP A 111 10.73 24.21 -6.02
C ASP A 111 9.65 23.26 -5.47
N GLU A 112 9.28 22.24 -6.25
CA GLU A 112 8.32 21.20 -5.88
C GLU A 112 8.77 20.38 -4.67
N TYR A 113 10.08 20.25 -4.45
CA TYR A 113 10.59 19.63 -3.23
C TYR A 113 10.43 20.54 -2.01
N SER A 114 10.61 21.85 -2.16
CA SER A 114 10.33 22.80 -1.09
C SER A 114 8.85 22.80 -0.71
N GLU A 115 7.97 22.70 -1.70
CA GLU A 115 6.52 22.54 -1.48
C GLU A 115 6.14 21.18 -0.88
N LEU A 116 6.85 20.11 -1.22
CA LEU A 116 6.66 18.81 -0.57
C LEU A 116 6.95 18.90 0.93
N LEU A 117 8.07 19.54 1.30
CA LEU A 117 8.48 19.67 2.70
C LEU A 117 7.49 20.48 3.55
N SER A 118 6.77 21.43 2.97
CA SER A 118 5.73 22.17 3.70
C SER A 118 4.45 21.33 3.93
N GLN A 119 4.24 20.27 3.14
CA GLN A 119 3.03 19.44 3.18
C GLN A 119 3.22 18.10 3.90
N ILE A 120 4.45 17.56 3.93
CA ILE A 120 4.74 16.19 4.38
C ILE A 120 4.18 15.88 5.77
N ASN A 121 4.34 16.79 6.74
CA ASN A 121 3.88 16.58 8.11
C ASN A 121 2.35 16.48 8.19
N LYS A 122 1.63 17.24 7.36
CA LYS A 122 0.18 17.18 7.28
C LYS A 122 -0.26 15.80 6.80
N PHE A 123 0.28 15.35 5.67
CA PHE A 123 -0.07 14.05 5.08
C PHE A 123 0.32 12.87 5.99
N GLN A 124 1.46 12.94 6.67
CA GLN A 124 1.85 11.92 7.67
C GLN A 124 0.88 11.87 8.86
N SER A 125 0.44 13.05 9.34
CA SER A 125 -0.53 13.12 10.43
C SER A 125 -1.88 12.54 10.01
N GLU A 126 -2.34 12.87 8.80
CA GLU A 126 -3.57 12.33 8.22
C GLU A 126 -3.49 10.81 8.03
N ALA A 127 -2.37 10.30 7.51
CA ALA A 127 -2.14 8.86 7.36
C ALA A 127 -2.24 8.12 8.71
N ASN A 128 -1.58 8.63 9.75
CA ASN A 128 -1.58 8.04 11.09
C ASN A 128 -2.97 8.02 11.74
N LEU A 129 -3.85 8.97 11.41
CA LEU A 129 -5.21 9.04 11.93
C LEU A 129 -6.16 8.03 11.25
N ARG A 130 -5.82 7.55 10.04
CA ARG A 130 -6.66 6.59 9.31
C ARG A 130 -6.43 5.14 9.71
N ILE A 131 -5.19 4.81 10.09
CA ILE A 131 -4.82 3.43 10.41
C ILE A 131 -5.13 3.07 11.85
N ASN A 132 -5.44 1.80 12.08
CA ASN A 132 -5.58 1.26 13.41
C ASN A 132 -4.20 0.93 13.99
N ASN A 133 -3.58 1.92 14.64
CA ASN A 133 -2.25 1.81 15.25
C ASN A 133 -2.16 0.71 16.32
N GLU A 134 -3.25 0.44 17.05
CA GLU A 134 -3.29 -0.68 18.01
C GLU A 134 -3.23 -2.01 17.28
N TYR A 135 -4.01 -2.16 16.21
CA TYR A 135 -4.03 -3.37 15.41
C TYR A 135 -2.70 -3.59 14.69
N GLN A 136 -2.12 -2.54 14.09
CA GLN A 136 -0.78 -2.58 13.50
C GLN A 136 0.25 -3.11 14.50
N ARG A 137 0.31 -2.54 15.72
CA ARG A 137 1.23 -2.97 16.78
C ARG A 137 1.07 -4.45 17.12
N LYS A 138 -0.17 -4.94 17.20
CA LYS A 138 -0.44 -6.37 17.46
C LYS A 138 0.05 -7.25 16.30
N ILE A 139 -0.23 -6.89 15.05
CA ILE A 139 0.25 -7.62 13.87
C ILE A 139 1.78 -7.66 13.82
N ASP A 140 2.44 -6.52 14.03
CA ASP A 140 3.89 -6.43 14.09
C ASP A 140 4.49 -7.32 15.18
N SER A 141 3.81 -7.40 16.33
CA SER A 141 4.20 -8.28 17.43
C SER A 141 4.10 -9.76 17.06
N LEU A 142 2.99 -10.17 16.41
CA LEU A 142 2.83 -11.56 15.95
C LEU A 142 3.87 -11.94 14.89
N TYR A 143 4.23 -11.00 14.00
CA TYR A 143 5.31 -11.17 13.02
C TYR A 143 6.67 -11.33 13.70
N TYR A 144 6.98 -10.47 14.68
CA TYR A 144 8.23 -10.57 15.45
C TYR A 144 8.32 -11.91 16.19
N ILE A 145 7.26 -12.33 16.89
CA ILE A 145 7.23 -13.60 17.61
C ILE A 145 7.49 -14.77 16.64
N ASP A 146 6.77 -14.84 15.52
CA ASP A 146 6.96 -15.91 14.54
C ASP A 146 8.38 -15.90 13.96
N GLN A 147 8.86 -14.77 13.47
CA GLN A 147 10.13 -14.72 12.74
C GLN A 147 11.34 -14.76 13.66
N LYS A 148 11.36 -13.96 14.73
CA LYS A 148 12.52 -13.84 15.61
C LYS A 148 12.53 -14.93 16.68
N ILE A 149 11.42 -15.09 17.42
CA ILE A 149 11.39 -15.97 18.60
C ILE A 149 11.25 -17.44 18.17
N LEU A 150 10.26 -17.76 17.33
CA LEU A 150 9.95 -19.15 16.98
C LEU A 150 10.89 -19.70 15.89
N ARG A 151 11.28 -18.87 14.92
CA ARG A 151 12.15 -19.28 13.79
C ARG A 151 13.61 -18.87 13.93
N GLY A 152 13.99 -18.06 14.91
CA GLY A 152 15.38 -17.65 15.12
C GLY A 152 15.95 -16.75 14.02
N ASN A 153 15.11 -15.95 13.34
CA ASN A 153 15.58 -15.05 12.29
C ASN A 153 16.22 -13.79 12.88
N ASP A 154 17.55 -13.79 13.02
CA ASP A 154 18.28 -12.69 13.64
C ASP A 154 18.28 -11.36 12.89
N LYS A 155 17.77 -11.35 11.64
CA LYS A 155 17.67 -10.13 10.83
C LYS A 155 16.49 -9.25 11.21
N ILE A 156 15.56 -9.76 12.03
CA ILE A 156 14.42 -8.98 12.52
C ILE A 156 14.91 -8.07 13.65
N THR A 157 14.73 -6.77 13.48
CA THR A 157 14.98 -5.75 14.51
C THR A 157 13.86 -5.73 15.52
N ASP A 158 14.15 -5.27 16.74
CA ASP A 158 13.15 -5.12 17.78
C ASP A 158 12.04 -4.16 17.33
N LEU A 159 10.81 -4.67 17.34
CA LEU A 159 9.59 -3.90 17.08
C LEU A 159 9.02 -3.43 18.42
N ASN A 160 8.10 -2.47 18.37
CA ASN A 160 7.35 -2.06 19.58
C ASN A 160 6.33 -3.15 19.89
N LEU A 161 6.70 -4.11 20.74
CA LEU A 161 5.91 -5.32 20.99
C LEU A 161 4.78 -5.08 21.97
N ASP A 162 3.68 -5.79 21.77
CA ASP A 162 2.67 -5.99 22.79
C ASP A 162 3.23 -6.94 23.88
N PRO A 163 3.44 -6.45 25.12
CA PRO A 163 4.08 -7.22 26.17
C PRO A 163 3.23 -8.39 26.70
N ASP A 164 1.93 -8.41 26.39
CA ASP A 164 0.97 -9.35 26.96
C ASP A 164 0.81 -10.64 26.15
N LEU A 165 1.62 -10.85 25.10
CA LEU A 165 1.52 -12.01 24.22
C LEU A 165 2.29 -13.22 24.76
N GLU A 166 1.55 -14.31 25.04
CA GLU A 166 2.12 -15.65 25.23
C GLU A 166 2.47 -16.31 23.88
N TYR A 167 3.62 -16.99 23.78
CA TYR A 167 4.19 -17.39 22.50
C TYR A 167 4.27 -18.91 22.30
N SER A 168 3.52 -19.39 21.30
CA SER A 168 3.70 -20.64 20.57
C SER A 168 3.07 -20.49 19.18
N ASP A 169 3.40 -21.35 18.21
CA ASP A 169 2.83 -21.29 16.86
C ASP A 169 1.29 -21.27 16.87
N SER A 170 0.68 -22.13 17.68
CA SER A 170 -0.78 -22.25 17.77
C SER A 170 -1.43 -21.02 18.41
N LEU A 171 -0.82 -20.45 19.46
CA LEU A 171 -1.29 -19.22 20.10
C LEU A 171 -1.15 -18.01 19.17
N ASN A 172 -0.01 -17.90 18.47
CA ASN A 172 0.26 -16.82 17.53
C ASN A 172 -0.75 -16.82 16.37
N PHE A 173 -1.01 -17.99 15.78
CA PHE A 173 -2.00 -18.13 14.72
C PHE A 173 -3.44 -17.89 15.22
N SER A 174 -3.79 -18.41 16.39
CA SER A 174 -5.11 -18.16 16.99
C SER A 174 -5.34 -16.68 17.29
N CYS A 175 -4.30 -15.97 17.75
CA CYS A 175 -4.36 -14.53 17.96
C CYS A 175 -4.56 -13.78 16.65
N LEU A 176 -3.80 -14.13 15.59
CA LEU A 176 -4.00 -13.55 14.25
C LEU A 176 -5.44 -13.70 13.76
N LEU A 177 -6.01 -14.91 13.87
CA LEU A 177 -7.39 -15.16 13.44
C LEU A 177 -8.40 -14.31 14.23
N LYS A 178 -8.25 -14.21 15.55
CA LYS A 178 -9.12 -13.35 16.39
C LYS A 178 -9.02 -11.88 16.00
N LEU A 179 -7.82 -11.40 15.69
CA LEU A 179 -7.65 -10.02 15.26
C LEU A 179 -8.27 -9.76 13.88
N ILE A 180 -8.15 -10.73 12.96
CA ILE A 180 -8.83 -10.66 11.64
C ILE A 180 -10.34 -10.66 11.82
N GLU A 181 -10.88 -11.45 12.74
CA GLU A 181 -12.31 -11.46 13.06
C GLU A 181 -12.78 -10.11 13.63
N LEU A 182 -11.96 -9.49 14.50
CA LEU A 182 -12.30 -8.24 15.18
C LEU A 182 -12.14 -7.00 14.30
N TYR A 183 -11.06 -6.93 13.50
CA TYR A 183 -10.66 -5.72 12.77
C TYR A 183 -10.63 -5.88 11.24
N GLY A 184 -10.93 -7.07 10.71
CA GLY A 184 -10.79 -7.40 9.30
C GLY A 184 -9.35 -7.76 8.92
N PHE A 185 -9.11 -8.04 7.63
CA PHE A 185 -7.78 -8.41 7.13
C PHE A 185 -6.75 -7.26 7.34
N PRO A 186 -5.50 -7.55 7.75
CA PRO A 186 -4.46 -6.54 7.99
C PRO A 186 -3.87 -6.03 6.65
N SER A 187 -4.66 -5.27 5.91
CA SER A 187 -4.25 -4.61 4.67
C SER A 187 -3.53 -3.28 4.93
N GLU A 188 -2.79 -2.77 3.93
CA GLU A 188 -2.17 -1.43 3.99
C GLU A 188 -3.21 -0.33 4.26
N GLN A 189 -4.47 -0.53 3.83
CA GLN A 189 -5.56 0.40 4.15
C GLN A 189 -5.90 0.45 5.64
N ASN A 190 -5.77 -0.68 6.34
CA ASN A 190 -6.23 -0.84 7.72
C ASN A 190 -5.11 -0.54 8.73
N ILE A 191 -3.89 -0.94 8.40
CA ILE A 191 -2.75 -0.88 9.33
C ILE A 191 -1.52 -0.15 8.79
N GLY A 192 -1.55 0.37 7.55
CA GLY A 192 -0.40 1.06 6.93
C GLY A 192 0.69 0.08 6.52
#